data_AF-A0A5N9DSP4-F1
#
_entry.id   AF-A0A5N9DSP4-F1
#
_cell.length_a   1.000
_cell.length_b   1.000
_cell.length_c   1.000
_cell.angle_alpha   90.00
_cell.angle_beta   90.00
_cell.angle_gamma   90.00
#
_symmetry.space_group_name_H-M   'P 1'
#
loop_
_entity.id
_entity.type
_entity.pdbx_description
1 polymer ?
#
loop_
_entity_poly.entity_id
_entity_poly.type
_entity_poly.pdbx_seq_one_letter_code
_entity_poly.pdbx_strand_id
1 'polypeptide(L)'
;MINLLDSKIALIVVSITAFIIAVGIGLAIENTSDEKTTERYSSIDSGGPQTARRDGFYSYINRNESFEEQLPLTVETAIINGWIENSNCDLQNGRFFNKTKTPYLLGYDAKNELLSIYLFSKEKMPEPWIRSNTIDTNLYPSINYDHFKLIIHFKDPINACSINNN
;
A
#
# COMPACT_ATOMS: atom_id res chain seq x y z
N MET A 1 -56.43 -23.17 31.59
CA MET A 1 -56.87 -22.81 30.23
C MET A 1 -56.80 -21.30 30.15
N ILE A 2 -55.72 -20.75 29.57
CA ILE A 2 -55.49 -19.30 29.51
C ILE A 2 -56.27 -18.78 28.30
N ASN A 3 -57.26 -17.92 28.53
CA ASN A 3 -58.07 -17.34 27.46
C ASN A 3 -57.24 -16.27 26.74
N LEU A 4 -56.77 -16.61 25.54
CA LEU A 4 -55.99 -15.74 24.65
C LEU A 4 -56.76 -14.51 24.12
N LEU A 5 -58.03 -14.33 24.53
CA LEU A 5 -58.90 -13.20 24.20
C LEU A 5 -59.03 -12.16 25.32
N ASP A 6 -58.27 -12.26 26.41
CA ASP A 6 -58.18 -11.15 27.36
C ASP A 6 -57.43 -9.99 26.67
N SER A 7 -58.09 -8.84 26.54
CA SER A 7 -57.60 -7.66 25.80
C SER A 7 -56.20 -7.24 26.26
N LYS A 8 -55.86 -7.46 27.54
CA LYS A 8 -54.51 -7.19 28.07
C LYS A 8 -53.47 -8.21 27.61
N ILE A 9 -53.83 -9.49 27.56
CA ILE A 9 -52.94 -10.57 27.11
C ILE A 9 -52.69 -10.46 25.60
N ALA A 10 -53.73 -10.15 24.81
CA ALA A 10 -53.61 -9.92 23.38
C ALA A 10 -52.66 -8.76 23.04
N LEU A 11 -52.71 -7.66 23.80
CA LEU A 11 -51.87 -6.48 23.57
C LEU A 11 -50.40 -6.75 23.90
N ILE A 12 -50.12 -7.53 24.94
CA ILE A 12 -48.76 -7.98 25.30
C ILE A 12 -48.18 -8.86 24.20
N VAL A 13 -48.95 -9.83 23.69
CA VAL A 13 -48.49 -10.73 22.62
C VAL A 13 -48.15 -9.92 21.37
N VAL A 14 -49.02 -9.00 20.92
CA VAL A 14 -48.76 -8.16 19.75
C VAL A 14 -47.51 -7.30 19.91
N SER A 15 -47.28 -6.72 21.09
CA SER A 15 -46.09 -5.91 21.36
C SER A 15 -44.80 -6.73 21.29
N ILE A 16 -44.81 -7.97 21.80
CA ILE A 16 -43.64 -8.85 21.74
C ILE A 16 -43.35 -9.24 20.29
N THR A 17 -44.37 -9.59 19.51
CA THR A 17 -44.18 -9.96 18.09
C THR A 17 -43.60 -8.79 17.29
N ALA A 18 -44.10 -7.57 17.51
CA ALA A 18 -43.60 -6.37 16.85
C ALA A 18 -42.13 -6.09 17.20
N PHE A 19 -41.74 -6.28 18.47
CA PHE A 19 -40.36 -6.12 18.91
C PHE A 19 -39.42 -7.14 18.27
N ILE A 20 -39.82 -8.42 18.20
CA ILE A 20 -39.03 -9.48 17.56
C ILE A 20 -38.82 -9.18 16.07
N ILE A 21 -39.84 -8.70 15.37
CA ILE A 21 -39.74 -8.31 13.96
C ILE A 21 -38.79 -7.12 13.80
N ALA A 22 -38.90 -6.10 14.65
CA ALA A 22 -38.03 -4.92 14.60
C ALA A 22 -36.55 -5.29 14.84
N VAL A 23 -36.27 -6.14 15.83
CA VAL A 23 -34.91 -6.65 16.12
C VAL A 23 -34.39 -7.50 14.97
N GLY A 24 -35.21 -8.38 14.40
CA GLY A 24 -34.83 -9.20 13.25
C GLY A 24 -34.47 -8.38 12.01
N ILE A 25 -35.24 -7.31 11.74
CA ILE A 25 -34.94 -6.36 10.67
C ILE A 25 -33.64 -5.60 10.96
N GLY A 26 -33.43 -5.11 12.18
CA GLY A 26 -32.20 -4.41 12.57
C GLY A 26 -30.95 -5.27 12.39
N LEU A 27 -30.99 -6.52 12.85
CA LEU A 27 -29.88 -7.48 12.70
C LEU A 27 -29.60 -7.86 11.23
N ALA A 28 -30.63 -7.88 10.38
CA ALA A 28 -30.47 -8.14 8.95
C ALA A 28 -29.82 -6.95 8.21
N ILE A 29 -30.09 -5.72 8.65
CA ILE A 29 -29.53 -4.51 8.02
C ILE A 29 -28.06 -4.32 8.41
N GLU A 30 -27.66 -4.57 9.66
CA GLU A 30 -26.24 -4.49 10.07
C GLU A 30 -25.35 -5.53 9.35
N ASN A 31 -25.86 -6.73 9.10
CA ASN A 31 -25.12 -7.78 8.39
C ASN A 31 -25.03 -7.59 6.86
N THR A 32 -25.71 -6.58 6.30
CA THR A 32 -25.67 -6.27 4.86
C THR A 32 -24.87 -5.00 4.55
N SER A 33 -24.06 -4.55 5.52
CA SER A 33 -22.96 -3.63 5.22
C SER A 33 -22.00 -4.31 4.26
N ASP A 34 -22.23 -4.13 2.96
CA ASP A 34 -21.23 -4.22 1.90
C ASP A 34 -20.15 -3.18 2.20
N GLU A 35 -19.33 -3.43 3.22
CA GLU A 35 -18.03 -2.80 3.33
C GLU A 35 -17.19 -3.42 2.23
N LYS A 36 -17.38 -2.90 1.02
CA LYS A 36 -16.55 -3.19 -0.13
C LYS A 36 -15.16 -2.69 0.25
N THR A 37 -14.35 -3.57 0.84
CA THR A 37 -12.95 -3.31 1.14
C THR A 37 -12.30 -2.77 -0.11
N THR A 38 -12.04 -1.46 -0.15
CA THR A 38 -11.26 -0.84 -1.21
C THR A 38 -9.93 -1.55 -1.25
N GLU A 39 -9.66 -2.31 -2.33
CA GLU A 39 -8.35 -2.89 -2.57
C GLU A 39 -7.32 -1.76 -2.53
N ARG A 40 -6.47 -1.78 -1.50
CA ARG A 40 -5.36 -0.84 -1.41
C ARG A 40 -4.28 -1.35 -2.36
N TYR A 41 -3.85 -0.53 -3.29
CA TYR A 41 -2.70 -0.81 -4.14
C TYR A 41 -1.79 0.41 -4.21
N SER A 42 -0.54 0.18 -4.60
CA SER A 42 0.44 1.23 -4.88
C SER A 42 1.07 0.91 -6.22
N SER A 43 1.26 1.91 -7.05
CA SER A 43 1.82 1.73 -8.39
C SER A 43 2.78 2.84 -8.75
N ILE A 44 3.67 2.53 -9.68
CA ILE A 44 4.55 3.50 -10.31
C ILE A 44 4.20 3.60 -11.80
N ASP A 45 4.10 4.83 -12.31
CA ASP A 45 3.89 5.11 -13.72
C ASP A 45 5.07 5.94 -14.24
N SER A 46 5.66 5.49 -15.34
CA SER A 46 6.77 6.18 -16.02
C SER A 46 6.32 7.17 -17.09
N GLY A 47 5.00 7.34 -17.31
CA GLY A 47 4.41 8.34 -18.21
C GLY A 47 4.61 8.07 -19.71
N GLY A 48 5.18 6.91 -20.05
CA GLY A 48 5.41 6.45 -21.42
C GLY A 48 6.45 7.27 -22.21
N PRO A 49 6.75 6.85 -23.46
CA PRO A 49 7.67 7.57 -24.33
C PRO A 49 7.12 8.95 -24.71
N GLN A 50 7.90 9.99 -24.38
CA GLN A 50 7.63 11.37 -24.77
C GLN A 50 8.23 11.62 -26.16
N THR A 51 7.45 12.19 -27.08
CA THR A 51 8.00 12.65 -28.37
C THR A 51 8.01 14.17 -28.42
N ALA A 52 9.13 14.73 -28.88
CA ALA A 52 9.23 16.15 -29.18
C ALA A 52 8.64 16.40 -30.57
N ARG A 53 7.64 17.26 -30.66
CA ARG A 53 7.18 17.90 -31.91
C ARG A 53 7.53 19.38 -31.90
N ARG A 54 7.39 20.03 -33.06
CA ARG A 54 7.72 21.46 -33.25
C ARG A 54 6.93 22.38 -32.31
N ASP A 55 5.79 21.92 -31.81
CA ASP A 55 4.81 22.61 -30.96
C ASP A 55 4.81 22.17 -29.49
N GLY A 56 5.63 21.19 -29.09
CA GLY A 56 5.76 20.78 -27.69
C GLY A 56 6.11 19.30 -27.50
N PHE A 57 6.22 18.90 -26.23
CA PHE A 57 6.33 17.50 -25.83
C PHE A 57 4.95 16.89 -25.64
N TYR A 58 4.71 15.75 -26.30
CA TYR A 58 3.46 15.00 -26.17
C TYR A 58 3.76 13.57 -25.73
N SER A 59 3.04 13.12 -24.70
CA SER A 59 2.95 11.70 -24.33
C SER A 59 1.89 11.03 -25.21
N TYR A 60 2.27 9.98 -25.93
CA TYR A 60 1.28 9.10 -26.56
C TYR A 60 0.88 8.03 -25.55
N ILE A 61 -0.09 8.35 -24.70
CA ILE A 61 -0.77 7.31 -23.93
C ILE A 61 -1.80 6.70 -24.88
N ASN A 62 -1.53 5.49 -25.37
CA ASN A 62 -2.59 4.69 -25.96
C ASN A 62 -3.57 4.36 -24.83
N ARG A 63 -4.86 4.69 -24.95
CA ARG A 63 -5.83 4.56 -23.84
C ARG A 63 -5.99 3.13 -23.30
N ASN A 64 -5.40 2.14 -23.98
CA ASN A 64 -5.42 0.73 -23.62
C ASN A 64 -4.07 0.19 -23.12
N GLU A 65 -3.03 1.03 -23.01
CA GLU A 65 -1.71 0.65 -22.49
C GLU A 65 -1.44 1.48 -21.23
N SER A 66 -1.47 0.84 -20.05
CA SER A 66 -0.95 1.43 -18.83
C SER A 66 0.54 1.09 -18.71
N PHE A 67 1.36 2.09 -18.40
CA PHE A 67 2.75 1.88 -17.93
C PHE A 67 2.80 1.75 -16.40
N GLU A 68 1.65 1.45 -15.81
CA GLU A 68 1.45 1.30 -14.38
C GLU A 68 1.98 -0.06 -13.94
N GLU A 69 3.09 -0.06 -13.22
CA GLU A 69 3.59 -1.25 -12.54
C GLU A 69 3.06 -1.25 -11.10
N GLN A 70 2.25 -2.27 -10.77
CA GLN A 70 1.80 -2.48 -9.40
C GLN A 70 2.97 -2.91 -8.53
N LEU A 71 3.16 -2.20 -7.42
CA LEU A 71 4.21 -2.48 -6.46
C LEU A 71 3.75 -3.58 -5.48
N PRO A 72 4.59 -4.57 -5.19
CA PRO A 72 4.29 -5.58 -4.19
C PRO A 72 4.17 -4.94 -2.80
N LEU A 73 2.98 -5.04 -2.21
CA LEU A 73 2.67 -4.42 -0.91
C LEU A 73 3.29 -5.16 0.27
N THR A 74 3.70 -6.41 0.08
CA THR A 74 4.35 -7.21 1.11
C THR A 74 5.67 -7.82 0.61
N VAL A 75 6.55 -8.12 1.55
CA VAL A 75 7.81 -8.82 1.24
C VAL A 75 7.57 -10.20 0.62
N GLU A 76 6.53 -10.92 1.06
CA GLU A 76 6.17 -12.21 0.47
C GLU A 76 5.86 -12.07 -1.03
N THR A 77 4.99 -11.13 -1.39
CA THR A 77 4.67 -10.86 -2.80
C THR A 77 5.89 -10.35 -3.57
N ALA A 78 6.76 -9.56 -2.95
CA ALA A 78 8.00 -9.10 -3.57
C ALA A 78 8.93 -10.27 -3.92
N ILE A 79 9.19 -11.16 -2.97
CA ILE A 79 10.07 -12.33 -3.18
C ILE A 79 9.52 -13.22 -4.30
N ILE A 80 8.21 -13.50 -4.30
CA ILE A 80 7.55 -14.26 -5.37
C ILE A 80 7.76 -13.59 -6.74
N ASN A 81 7.74 -12.25 -6.78
CA ASN A 81 7.95 -11.44 -7.98
C ASN A 81 9.42 -11.16 -8.31
N GLY A 82 10.36 -11.89 -7.69
CA GLY A 82 11.79 -11.88 -8.00
C GLY A 82 12.57 -10.73 -7.37
N TRP A 83 12.04 -10.12 -6.31
CA TRP A 83 12.78 -9.16 -5.50
C TRP A 83 13.67 -9.87 -4.48
N ILE A 84 14.88 -9.37 -4.27
CA ILE A 84 15.90 -9.97 -3.37
C ILE A 84 16.26 -8.94 -2.30
N GLU A 85 16.48 -9.39 -1.06
CA GLU A 85 16.87 -8.51 0.04
C GLU A 85 18.27 -7.93 -0.21
N ASN A 86 18.41 -6.62 0.01
CA ASN A 86 19.60 -5.84 -0.35
C ASN A 86 20.08 -4.91 0.78
N SER A 87 19.47 -4.95 1.97
CA SER A 87 19.99 -4.27 3.14
C SER A 87 19.43 -4.88 4.42
N ASN A 88 20.13 -4.65 5.52
CA ASN A 88 19.56 -4.87 6.84
C ASN A 88 18.43 -3.88 7.12
N CYS A 89 17.57 -4.24 8.08
CA CYS A 89 16.48 -3.39 8.54
C CYS A 89 17.02 -2.27 9.45
N ASP A 90 16.82 -1.01 9.07
CA ASP A 90 17.14 0.17 9.88
C ASP A 90 15.91 0.98 10.29
N LEU A 91 16.01 1.71 11.41
CA LEU A 91 14.89 2.43 12.02
C LEU A 91 14.32 3.58 11.18
N GLN A 92 15.04 4.09 10.19
CA GLN A 92 14.66 5.26 9.39
C GLN A 92 14.19 4.90 7.99
N ASN A 93 14.63 3.77 7.43
CA ASN A 93 14.34 3.44 6.03
C ASN A 93 13.73 2.06 5.83
N GLY A 94 13.68 1.24 6.87
CA GLY A 94 13.26 -0.15 6.74
C GLY A 94 14.41 -1.02 6.23
N ARG A 95 14.06 -2.08 5.49
CA ARG A 95 15.01 -2.86 4.68
C ARG A 95 14.63 -2.78 3.22
N PHE A 96 15.64 -2.73 2.35
CA PHE A 96 15.43 -2.57 0.92
C PHE A 96 15.58 -3.86 0.15
N PHE A 97 14.76 -4.00 -0.88
CA PHE A 97 14.78 -5.09 -1.83
C PHE A 97 15.09 -4.57 -3.22
N ASN A 98 15.89 -5.32 -3.98
CA ASN A 98 16.27 -5.02 -5.36
C ASN A 98 15.64 -6.01 -6.33
N LYS A 99 15.46 -5.58 -7.58
CA LYS A 99 15.09 -6.46 -8.69
C LYS A 99 15.94 -6.11 -9.91
N THR A 100 16.45 -7.14 -10.59
CA THR A 100 17.30 -6.98 -11.77
C THR A 100 16.60 -6.13 -12.84
N LYS A 101 17.36 -5.22 -13.48
CA LYS A 101 16.86 -4.27 -14.50
C LYS A 101 15.79 -3.28 -14.01
N THR A 102 15.62 -3.12 -12.70
CA THR A 102 14.70 -2.15 -12.11
C THR A 102 15.48 -0.93 -11.62
N PRO A 103 15.10 0.31 -11.98
CA PRO A 103 15.86 1.52 -11.63
C PRO A 103 15.54 2.07 -10.23
N TYR A 104 15.00 1.23 -9.34
CA TYR A 104 14.60 1.59 -7.99
C TYR A 104 14.66 0.37 -7.05
N LEU A 105 14.67 0.63 -5.73
CA LEU A 105 14.51 -0.37 -4.68
C LEU A 105 13.19 -0.16 -3.94
N LEU A 106 12.65 -1.22 -3.36
CA LEU A 106 11.46 -1.14 -2.50
C LEU A 106 11.85 -1.34 -1.04
N GLY A 107 11.43 -0.42 -0.19
CA GLY A 107 11.67 -0.47 1.26
C GLY A 107 10.46 -1.05 1.99
N TYR A 108 10.73 -1.94 2.95
CA TYR A 108 9.72 -2.60 3.78
C TYR A 108 10.01 -2.44 5.26
N ASP A 109 8.95 -2.30 6.05
CA ASP A 109 9.03 -2.19 7.52
C ASP A 109 9.18 -3.56 8.21
N ALA A 110 9.25 -3.55 9.55
CA ALA A 110 9.30 -4.76 10.38
C ALA A 110 8.07 -5.67 10.24
N LYS A 111 6.93 -5.13 9.79
CA LYS A 111 5.69 -5.86 9.54
C LYS A 111 5.63 -6.44 8.13
N ASN A 112 6.72 -6.30 7.36
CA ASN A 112 6.85 -6.76 5.98
C ASN A 112 5.94 -6.02 5.01
N GLU A 113 5.50 -4.81 5.35
CA GLU A 113 4.64 -3.99 4.49
C GLU A 113 5.45 -2.94 3.73
N LEU A 114 4.99 -2.60 2.52
CA LEU A 114 5.62 -1.60 1.67
C LEU A 114 5.62 -0.24 2.39
N LEU A 115 6.82 0.30 2.58
CA LEU A 115 7.09 1.53 3.32
C LEU A 115 7.55 2.66 2.40
N SER A 116 8.41 2.35 1.43
CA SER A 116 9.07 3.38 0.62
C SER A 116 9.55 2.86 -0.73
N ILE A 117 9.92 3.79 -1.60
CA ILE A 117 10.69 3.55 -2.82
C ILE A 117 11.98 4.36 -2.76
N TYR A 118 13.09 3.70 -3.09
CA TYR A 118 14.43 4.31 -3.18
C TYR A 118 14.81 4.47 -4.64
N LEU A 119 14.86 5.72 -5.09
CA LEU A 119 15.30 6.09 -6.43
C LEU A 119 16.78 6.47 -6.38
N PHE A 120 17.53 6.07 -7.42
CA PHE A 120 18.96 6.35 -7.49
C PHE A 120 19.42 6.72 -8.91
N SER A 121 20.44 7.58 -8.98
CA SER A 121 21.08 7.98 -10.23
C SER A 121 22.59 8.12 -10.08
N LYS A 122 23.34 7.72 -11.10
CA LYS A 122 24.78 8.02 -11.21
C LYS A 122 25.05 9.46 -11.65
N GLU A 123 24.06 10.08 -12.29
CA GLU A 123 24.15 11.45 -12.75
C GLU A 123 23.74 12.43 -11.65
N LYS A 124 24.27 13.65 -11.73
CA LYS A 124 23.92 14.71 -10.79
C LYS A 124 22.44 15.05 -10.93
N MET A 125 21.71 14.91 -9.84
CA MET A 125 20.30 15.27 -9.75
C MET A 125 20.13 16.62 -9.03
N PRO A 126 19.09 17.40 -9.36
CA PRO A 126 18.74 18.61 -8.63
C PRO A 126 18.15 18.26 -7.25
N GLU A 127 18.05 19.26 -6.38
CA GLU A 127 17.23 19.15 -5.16
C GLU A 127 15.82 18.64 -5.51
N PRO A 128 15.22 17.73 -4.71
CA PRO A 128 15.61 17.32 -3.35
C PRO A 128 16.53 16.09 -3.28
N TRP A 129 17.20 15.71 -4.37
CA TRP A 129 18.08 14.54 -4.38
C TRP A 129 19.37 14.80 -3.61
N ILE A 130 19.77 13.85 -2.78
CA ILE A 130 20.94 13.98 -1.91
C ILE A 130 22.03 13.02 -2.40
N ARG A 131 23.28 13.46 -2.43
CA ARG A 131 24.41 12.58 -2.74
C ARG A 131 24.59 11.56 -1.61
N SER A 132 24.74 10.30 -1.97
CA SER A 132 24.92 9.17 -1.06
C SER A 132 26.02 8.26 -1.57
N ASN A 133 26.69 7.57 -0.65
CA ASN A 133 27.67 6.54 -0.97
C ASN A 133 27.29 5.21 -0.30
N THR A 134 28.16 4.22 -0.43
CA THR A 134 27.99 2.85 0.09
C THR A 134 28.00 2.73 1.61
N ILE A 135 28.76 3.60 2.26
CA ILE A 135 28.92 3.61 3.72
C ILE A 135 27.62 4.10 4.37
N ASP A 136 26.92 5.02 3.70
CA ASP A 136 25.74 5.68 4.24
C ASP A 136 24.44 4.86 4.11
N THR A 137 24.39 3.87 3.20
CA THR A 137 23.11 3.24 2.83
C THR A 137 23.00 1.78 3.23
N ASN A 138 24.11 1.09 3.52
CA ASN A 138 24.12 -0.37 3.76
C ASN A 138 23.37 -1.17 2.66
N LEU A 139 23.24 -0.62 1.44
CA LEU A 139 22.51 -1.20 0.30
C LEU A 139 23.38 -2.22 -0.46
N TYR A 140 23.79 -3.27 0.24
CA TYR A 140 24.68 -4.31 -0.28
C TYR A 140 23.91 -5.56 -0.74
N PRO A 141 24.26 -6.17 -1.89
CA PRO A 141 25.38 -5.84 -2.80
C PRO A 141 25.04 -4.88 -3.95
N SER A 142 23.77 -4.50 -4.15
CA SER A 142 23.31 -3.98 -5.45
C SER A 142 23.71 -2.55 -5.76
N ILE A 143 23.87 -1.69 -4.74
CA ILE A 143 24.26 -0.29 -4.93
C ILE A 143 25.49 -0.02 -4.08
N ASN A 144 26.63 -0.39 -4.63
CA ASN A 144 27.94 -0.26 -3.98
C ASN A 144 28.82 0.86 -4.59
N TYR A 145 28.21 1.94 -5.06
CA TYR A 145 28.91 3.08 -5.69
C TYR A 145 28.27 4.42 -5.30
N ASP A 146 28.99 5.51 -5.55
CA ASP A 146 28.49 6.88 -5.35
C ASP A 146 27.31 7.20 -6.28
N HIS A 147 26.22 7.71 -5.71
CA HIS A 147 25.01 8.02 -6.44
C HIS A 147 24.25 9.18 -5.79
N PHE A 148 23.30 9.75 -6.50
CA PHE A 148 22.26 10.60 -5.95
C PHE A 148 21.08 9.73 -5.58
N LYS A 149 20.46 9.98 -4.43
CA LYS A 149 19.29 9.25 -3.94
C LYS A 149 18.11 10.18 -3.69
N LEU A 150 16.91 9.63 -3.86
CA LEU A 150 15.66 10.19 -3.39
C LEU A 150 14.82 9.07 -2.81
N ILE A 151 14.36 9.21 -1.56
CA ILE A 151 13.50 8.24 -0.91
C ILE A 151 12.11 8.86 -0.79
N ILE A 152 11.10 8.14 -1.28
CA ILE A 152 9.70 8.53 -1.16
C ILE A 152 9.03 7.54 -0.23
N HIS A 153 8.52 8.02 0.90
CA HIS A 153 7.84 7.20 1.89
C HIS A 153 6.32 7.25 1.69
N PHE A 154 5.68 6.07 1.69
CA PHE A 154 4.23 5.93 1.62
C PHE A 154 3.57 5.92 3.01
N LYS A 155 4.36 5.64 4.05
CA LYS A 155 3.97 5.66 5.47
C LYS A 155 5.03 6.40 6.28
N ASP A 156 4.74 6.68 7.55
CA ASP A 156 5.73 7.27 8.46
C ASP A 156 6.95 6.32 8.60
N PRO A 157 8.16 6.76 8.22
CA PRO A 157 9.36 5.94 8.37
C PRO A 157 9.87 5.80 9.80
N ILE A 158 9.38 6.61 10.75
CA ILE A 158 9.85 6.57 12.12
C ILE A 158 9.59 5.18 12.68
N ASN A 159 10.64 4.57 13.24
CA ASN A 159 10.59 3.23 13.82
C ASN A 159 10.23 2.14 12.80
N ALA A 160 10.59 2.30 11.52
CA ALA A 160 10.34 1.32 10.47
C ALA A 160 10.70 -0.12 10.89
N CYS A 161 11.82 -0.29 11.59
CA CYS A 161 12.31 -1.58 12.07
C CYS A 161 12.17 -1.81 13.58
N SER A 162 11.29 -1.07 14.26
CA SER A 162 10.97 -1.34 15.65
C SER A 162 10.09 -2.59 15.76
N ILE A 163 10.51 -3.51 16.62
CA ILE A 163 9.79 -4.76 16.92
C ILE A 163 8.50 -4.48 17.71
N ASN A 164 8.32 -3.26 18.24
CA ASN A 164 7.22 -2.87 19.13
C ASN A 164 6.24 -1.86 18.51
N ASN A 165 5.99 -1.93 17.20
CA ASN A 165 4.97 -1.08 16.57
C ASN A 165 3.57 -1.67 16.78
N ASN A 166 3.03 -1.51 17.99
CA ASN A 166 1.59 -1.67 18.26
C ASN A 166 0.82 -0.48 17.70
#